data_AF-A0A8T1T029-F1
#
_entry.id   AF-A0A8T1T029-F1
#
_cell.length_a   1.000
_cell.length_b   1.000
_cell.length_c   1.000
_cell.angle_alpha   90.00
_cell.angle_beta   90.00
_cell.angle_gamma   90.00
#
_symmetry.space_group_name_H-M   'P 1'
#
loop_
_entity.id
_entity.type
_entity.pdbx_description
1 polymer ?
#
loop_
_entity_poly.entity_id
_entity_poly.type
_entity_poly.pdbx_seq_one_letter_code
_entity_poly.pdbx_strand_id
1 'polypeptide(L)'
;FFLDTNGNRGGAPNVAIVLVDGWPTDKVEEASRLARESGINIFFVTIEGADENEKQNVIEPNFVDKAVCRTNGFYSINVPSWFNLRKAVQTLVKRVCDTDRLACSKTCLNSADISFVIDGSSSV
;
A
#
# COMPACT_ATOMS: atom_id res chain seq x y z
N PHE A 1 3.17 16.35 2.92
CA PHE A 1 3.50 15.59 4.15
C PHE A 1 4.92 15.06 4.13
N PHE A 2 5.27 14.18 3.19
CA PHE A 2 6.65 13.66 3.04
C PHE A 2 7.58 14.62 2.28
N LEU A 3 7.69 15.86 2.76
CA LEU A 3 8.62 16.87 2.22
C LEU A 3 9.77 17.08 3.21
N ASP A 4 10.96 17.41 2.70
CA ASP A 4 12.13 17.66 3.54
C ASP A 4 11.89 18.84 4.50
N THR A 5 11.16 19.86 4.04
CA THR A 5 10.72 21.00 4.87
C THR A 5 9.82 20.59 6.03
N ASN A 6 9.20 19.42 5.94
CA ASN A 6 8.33 18.85 6.97
C ASN A 6 9.05 17.76 7.80
N GLY A 7 10.38 17.65 7.68
CA GLY A 7 11.19 16.69 8.43
C GLY A 7 11.25 15.30 7.81
N ASN A 8 10.96 15.16 6.51
CA ASN A 8 11.13 13.89 5.83
C ASN A 8 12.61 13.45 5.83
N ARG A 9 12.84 12.14 5.93
CA ARG A 9 14.18 11.55 5.95
C ARG A 9 14.31 10.63 4.74
N GLY A 10 15.04 11.06 3.72
CA GLY A 10 15.19 10.30 2.46
C GLY A 10 15.73 8.86 2.60
N GLY A 11 16.38 8.53 3.73
CA GLY A 11 16.85 7.17 4.02
C GLY A 11 15.83 6.26 4.71
N ALA A 12 14.64 6.76 5.08
CA ALA A 12 13.59 5.98 5.72
C ALA A 12 12.41 5.77 4.76
N PRO A 13 11.77 4.58 4.72
CA PRO A 13 10.58 4.37 3.92
C PRO A 13 9.42 5.29 4.34
N ASN A 14 8.77 5.94 3.38
CA ASN A 14 7.55 6.68 3.63
C ASN A 14 6.37 5.71 3.77
N VAL A 15 5.58 5.86 4.84
CA VAL A 15 4.44 4.98 5.13
C VAL A 15 3.22 5.83 5.46
N ALA A 16 2.13 5.61 4.74
CA ALA A 16 0.81 6.17 5.05
C ALA A 16 -0.11 5.04 5.54
N ILE A 17 -0.73 5.21 6.71
CA ILE A 17 -1.72 4.29 7.24
C ILE A 17 -3.08 4.96 7.10
N VAL A 18 -3.92 4.42 6.23
CA VAL A 18 -5.27 4.91 5.97
C VAL A 18 -6.25 4.07 6.77
N LEU A 19 -7.02 4.70 7.66
CA LEU A 19 -8.08 4.05 8.40
C LEU A 19 -9.41 4.48 7.77
N VAL A 20 -10.21 3.52 7.35
CA VAL A 20 -11.55 3.76 6.80
C VAL A 20 -12.54 2.93 7.59
N ASP A 21 -13.61 3.57 8.04
CA ASP A 21 -14.78 2.94 8.63
C ASP A 21 -15.83 2.78 7.54
N GLY A 22 -16.08 1.55 7.08
CA GLY A 22 -16.85 1.28 5.87
C GLY A 22 -16.04 1.38 4.58
N TRP A 23 -16.47 2.25 3.66
CA TRP A 23 -15.87 2.41 2.33
C TRP A 23 -15.75 3.89 1.90
N PRO A 24 -14.81 4.22 1.00
CA PRO A 24 -14.65 5.59 0.50
C PRO A 24 -15.88 6.06 -0.29
N THR A 25 -16.23 7.33 -0.11
CA THR A 25 -17.28 8.02 -0.88
C THR A 25 -16.77 8.62 -2.20
N ASP A 26 -15.50 8.43 -2.52
CA ASP A 26 -14.84 8.90 -3.73
C ASP A 26 -13.87 7.85 -4.26
N LYS A 27 -13.32 8.10 -5.46
CA LYS A 27 -12.32 7.21 -6.08
C LYS A 27 -10.95 7.49 -5.48
N VAL A 28 -10.32 6.47 -4.92
CA VAL A 28 -9.01 6.57 -4.28
C VAL A 28 -7.87 6.14 -5.20
N GLU A 29 -8.17 5.48 -6.32
CA GLU A 29 -7.19 4.91 -7.24
C GLU A 29 -6.13 5.92 -7.69
N GLU A 30 -6.55 7.09 -8.19
CA GLU A 30 -5.62 8.07 -8.75
C GLU A 30 -4.74 8.72 -7.68
N ALA A 31 -5.34 9.12 -6.55
CA ALA A 31 -4.59 9.67 -5.42
C ALA A 31 -3.58 8.65 -4.88
N SER A 32 -4.00 7.39 -4.77
CA SER A 32 -3.13 6.30 -4.30
C SER A 32 -2.03 5.99 -5.33
N ARG A 33 -2.33 6.03 -6.62
CA ARG A 33 -1.33 5.87 -7.69
C ARG A 33 -0.21 6.91 -7.54
N LEU A 34 -0.55 8.19 -7.41
CA LEU A 34 0.43 9.27 -7.23
C LEU A 34 1.27 9.07 -5.96
N ALA A 35 0.64 8.68 -4.86
CA ALA A 35 1.36 8.40 -3.61
C ALA A 35 2.33 7.20 -3.75
N ARG A 36 1.88 6.09 -4.36
CA ARG A 36 2.74 4.92 -4.62
C ARG A 36 3.90 5.24 -5.55
N GLU A 37 3.66 6.02 -6.60
CA GLU A 37 4.71 6.48 -7.53
C GLU A 37 5.72 7.41 -6.87
N SER A 38 5.31 8.11 -5.81
CA SER A 38 6.18 8.95 -4.98
C SER A 38 6.92 8.16 -3.89
N GLY A 39 6.86 6.82 -3.91
CA GLY A 39 7.56 5.96 -2.96
C GLY A 39 6.85 5.80 -1.60
N ILE A 40 5.55 6.11 -1.51
CA ILE A 40 4.78 6.01 -0.26
C ILE A 40 4.14 4.63 -0.17
N ASN A 41 4.46 3.89 0.89
CA ASN A 41 3.85 2.61 1.24
C ASN A 41 2.50 2.85 1.91
N ILE A 42 1.42 2.45 1.27
CA ILE A 42 0.05 2.65 1.77
C ILE A 42 -0.40 1.38 2.47
N PHE A 43 -0.62 1.46 3.77
CA PHE A 43 -1.37 0.46 4.53
C PHE A 43 -2.82 0.88 4.62
N PHE A 44 -3.73 -0.01 4.23
CA PHE A 44 -5.16 0.25 4.24
C PHE A 44 -5.81 -0.59 5.35
N VAL A 45 -6.36 0.09 6.35
CA VAL A 45 -7.05 -0.51 7.49
C VAL A 45 -8.54 -0.26 7.32
N THR A 46 -9.29 -1.29 6.98
CA THR A 46 -10.75 -1.23 6.87
C THR A 46 -11.37 -1.68 8.18
N ILE A 47 -12.16 -0.82 8.80
CA ILE A 47 -12.95 -1.09 9.99
C ILE A 47 -14.40 -1.26 9.51
N GLU A 48 -15.08 -2.32 9.93
CA GLU A 48 -16.50 -2.53 9.60
C GLU A 48 -16.80 -2.27 8.10
N GLY A 49 -16.10 -3.00 7.22
CA GLY A 49 -16.26 -2.82 5.78
C GLY A 49 -17.70 -3.05 5.29
N ALA A 50 -18.00 -2.56 4.08
CA ALA A 50 -19.34 -2.60 3.49
C ALA A 50 -20.03 -3.98 3.62
N ASP A 51 -21.25 -4.00 4.14
CA ASP A 51 -22.07 -5.21 4.15
C ASP A 51 -22.56 -5.57 2.73
N GLU A 52 -23.18 -6.74 2.57
CA GLU A 52 -23.65 -7.19 1.25
C GLU A 52 -24.71 -6.24 0.63
N ASN A 53 -25.49 -5.54 1.45
CA ASN A 53 -26.52 -4.60 0.97
C ASN A 53 -25.91 -3.25 0.57
N GLU A 54 -24.77 -2.90 1.16
CA GLU A 54 -24.06 -1.65 0.95
C GLU A 54 -23.06 -1.73 -0.20
N LYS A 55 -22.60 -2.93 -0.56
CA LYS A 55 -21.65 -3.16 -1.67
C LYS A 55 -22.07 -2.52 -2.99
N GLN A 56 -23.38 -2.47 -3.28
CA GLN A 56 -23.93 -1.83 -4.47
C GLN A 56 -23.76 -0.30 -4.49
N ASN A 57 -23.59 0.32 -3.32
CA ASN A 57 -23.37 1.75 -3.16
C ASN A 57 -21.88 2.13 -3.13
N VAL A 58 -20.98 1.14 -3.21
CA VAL A 58 -19.54 1.37 -3.22
C VAL A 58 -19.14 1.93 -4.58
N ILE A 59 -18.70 3.19 -4.60
CA ILE A 59 -18.32 3.91 -5.82
C ILE A 59 -17.10 3.27 -6.49
N GLU A 60 -16.16 2.77 -5.69
CA GLU A 60 -14.95 2.09 -6.17
C GLU A 60 -14.80 0.71 -5.54
N PRO A 61 -15.33 -0.35 -6.18
CA PRO A 61 -15.10 -1.71 -5.75
C PRO A 61 -13.61 -2.04 -5.74
N ASN A 62 -13.19 -2.88 -4.79
CA ASN A 62 -11.79 -3.25 -4.59
C ASN A 62 -10.85 -2.04 -4.39
N PHE A 63 -11.35 -0.94 -3.80
CA PHE A 63 -10.56 0.26 -3.50
C PHE A 63 -9.26 -0.05 -2.74
N VAL A 64 -9.26 -1.05 -1.85
CA VAL A 64 -8.07 -1.50 -1.14
C VAL A 64 -6.99 -1.97 -2.12
N ASP A 65 -7.34 -2.85 -3.05
CA ASP A 65 -6.40 -3.42 -4.02
C ASP A 65 -5.85 -2.37 -4.98
N LYS A 66 -6.67 -1.38 -5.32
CA LYS A 66 -6.28 -0.21 -6.13
C LYS A 66 -5.36 0.74 -5.36
N ALA A 67 -5.53 0.85 -4.04
CA ALA A 67 -4.77 1.76 -3.21
C ALA A 67 -3.38 1.23 -2.82
N VAL A 68 -3.28 -0.05 -2.46
CA VAL A 68 -2.06 -0.62 -1.86
C VAL A 68 -0.96 -0.95 -2.87
N CYS A 69 0.27 -1.14 -2.40
CA CYS A 69 1.43 -1.46 -3.25
C CYS A 69 1.30 -2.79 -3.99
N ARG A 70 0.82 -3.81 -3.27
CA ARG A 70 0.69 -5.19 -3.73
C ARG A 70 -0.55 -5.83 -3.12
N THR A 71 -1.28 -6.57 -3.93
CA THR A 71 -2.52 -7.27 -3.57
C THR A 71 -2.25 -8.66 -2.98
N ASN A 72 -1.28 -8.75 -2.06
CA ASN A 72 -0.87 -10.01 -1.41
C ASN A 72 -1.30 -10.10 0.06
N GLY A 73 -2.18 -9.19 0.51
CA GLY A 73 -2.65 -9.12 1.90
C GLY A 73 -1.66 -8.51 2.90
N PHE A 74 -0.44 -8.14 2.50
CA PHE A 74 0.54 -7.52 3.40
C PHE A 74 0.14 -6.09 3.78
N TYR A 75 -0.36 -5.32 2.82
CA TYR A 75 -0.69 -3.90 3.02
C TYR A 75 -2.12 -3.67 3.49
N SER A 76 -2.97 -4.68 3.48
CA SER A 76 -4.36 -4.60 3.91
C SER A 76 -4.58 -5.24 5.27
N ILE A 77 -5.37 -4.57 6.11
CA ILE A 77 -5.78 -5.07 7.42
C ILE A 77 -7.29 -4.85 7.54
N ASN A 78 -8.03 -5.93 7.70
CA ASN A 78 -9.45 -5.85 8.01
C ASN A 78 -9.64 -5.98 9.53
N VAL A 79 -10.36 -5.02 10.11
CA VAL A 79 -10.70 -4.96 11.51
C VAL A 79 -12.23 -5.06 11.63
N PRO A 80 -12.77 -6.09 12.31
CA PRO A 80 -14.22 -6.28 12.37
C PRO A 80 -14.99 -5.20 13.14
N SER A 81 -14.31 -4.47 14.06
CA SER A 81 -14.90 -3.36 14.83
C SER A 81 -13.82 -2.48 15.44
N TRP A 82 -14.17 -1.26 15.80
CA TRP A 82 -13.29 -0.34 16.54
C TRP A 82 -12.72 -0.96 17.83
N PHE A 83 -13.50 -1.80 18.53
CA PHE A 83 -13.06 -2.51 19.74
C PHE A 83 -11.93 -3.50 19.47
N ASN A 84 -11.75 -3.95 18.23
CA ASN A 84 -10.70 -4.86 17.82
C ASN A 84 -9.48 -4.17 17.22
N LEU A 85 -9.50 -2.84 17.03
CA LEU A 85 -8.39 -2.09 16.46
C LEU A 85 -7.07 -2.34 17.20
N ARG A 86 -7.13 -2.46 18.54
CA ARG A 86 -5.94 -2.77 19.37
C ARG A 86 -5.27 -4.09 18.99
N LYS A 87 -6.03 -5.09 18.51
CA LYS A 87 -5.47 -6.37 18.04
C LYS A 87 -4.72 -6.21 16.72
N ALA A 88 -5.12 -5.26 15.88
CA ALA A 88 -4.47 -4.97 14.61
C ALA A 88 -3.11 -4.25 14.78
N VAL A 89 -2.91 -3.52 15.88
CA VAL A 89 -1.70 -2.72 16.12
C VAL A 89 -0.42 -3.57 16.05
N GLN A 90 -0.39 -4.74 16.70
CA GLN A 90 0.81 -5.59 16.70
C GLN A 90 1.15 -6.07 15.28
N THR A 91 0.14 -6.49 14.52
CA THR A 91 0.30 -6.89 13.12
C THR A 91 0.76 -5.73 12.26
N LEU A 92 0.17 -4.55 12.43
CA LEU A 92 0.52 -3.34 11.70
C LEU A 92 1.99 -2.94 11.98
N VAL A 93 2.38 -2.86 13.25
CA VAL A 93 3.76 -2.55 13.65
C VAL A 93 4.74 -3.55 13.04
N LYS A 94 4.45 -4.85 13.13
CA LYS A 94 5.30 -5.89 12.53
C LYS A 94 5.50 -5.67 11.02
N ARG A 95 4.44 -5.30 10.29
CA ARG A 95 4.49 -5.10 8.84
C ARG A 95 5.14 -3.76 8.45
N VAL A 96 4.91 -2.70 9.22
CA VAL A 96 5.53 -1.38 8.99
C VAL A 96 7.03 -1.42 9.30
N CYS A 97 7.45 -2.20 10.29
CA CYS A 97 8.88 -2.34 10.63
C CYS A 97 9.63 -3.34 9.75
N ASP A 98 8.94 -4.08 8.87
CA ASP A 98 9.56 -5.00 7.90
C ASP A 98 9.95 -4.21 6.64
N THR A 99 11.02 -3.41 6.78
CA THR A 99 11.46 -2.42 5.78
C THR A 99 11.82 -3.06 4.44
N ASP A 100 12.31 -4.29 4.45
CA ASP A 100 12.67 -5.04 3.25
C ASP A 100 11.45 -5.38 2.39
N ARG A 101 10.25 -5.42 3.00
CA ARG A 101 8.99 -5.68 2.30
C ARG A 101 8.26 -4.42 1.86
N LEU A 102 8.70 -3.23 2.31
CA LEU A 102 8.11 -1.93 1.96
C LEU A 102 8.54 -1.51 0.55
N ALA A 103 7.88 -2.09 -0.44
CA ALA A 103 8.24 -2.03 -1.85
C ALA A 103 7.26 -1.20 -2.72
N CYS A 104 6.53 -0.23 -2.15
CA CYS A 104 5.90 0.82 -2.96
C CYS A 104 6.99 1.74 -3.48
N SER A 105 7.63 1.39 -4.58
CA SER A 105 8.41 2.37 -5.32
C SER A 105 8.67 1.96 -6.76
N LYS A 106 8.46 2.91 -7.68
CA LYS A 106 9.08 2.91 -9.01
C LYS A 106 10.46 3.57 -9.00
N THR A 107 10.84 4.29 -7.95
CA THR A 107 12.20 4.83 -7.81
C THR A 107 13.13 3.73 -7.29
N CYS A 108 14.34 3.68 -7.85
CA CYS A 108 15.35 2.63 -7.80
C CYS A 108 15.90 2.24 -6.41
N LEU A 109 15.15 2.45 -5.32
CA LEU A 109 15.51 2.00 -3.98
C LEU A 109 15.31 0.48 -3.81
N ASN A 110 14.49 -0.15 -4.65
CA ASN A 110 14.50 -1.60 -4.85
C ASN A 110 15.47 -1.94 -5.98
N SER A 111 16.77 -1.67 -5.79
CA SER A 111 17.81 -2.01 -6.76
C SER A 111 17.82 -3.53 -6.94
N ALA A 112 17.50 -3.99 -8.15
CA ALA A 112 17.73 -5.35 -8.57
C ALA A 112 18.92 -5.36 -9.53
N ASP A 113 19.89 -6.23 -9.28
CA ASP A 113 20.97 -6.49 -10.23
C ASP A 113 20.45 -7.43 -11.31
N ILE A 114 20.14 -6.87 -12.48
CA ILE A 114 19.62 -7.63 -13.63
C ILE A 114 20.76 -7.80 -14.63
N SER A 115 21.13 -9.05 -14.91
CA SER A 115 22.08 -9.39 -15.99
C SER A 115 21.38 -10.25 -17.03
N PHE A 116 21.44 -9.81 -18.29
CA PHE A 116 21.00 -10.60 -19.43
C PHE A 116 22.20 -11.35 -20.02
N VAL A 117 22.05 -12.66 -20.20
CA VAL A 117 22.96 -13.45 -21.03
C VAL A 117 22.29 -13.61 -22.37
N ILE A 118 22.83 -12.96 -23.39
CA ILE A 118 22.29 -12.95 -24.75
C ILE A 118 23.24 -13.78 -25.61
N ASP A 119 22.68 -14.75 -26.33
CA ASP A 119 23.44 -15.52 -27.32
C ASP A 119 23.78 -14.62 -28.51
N GLY A 120 25.08 -14.54 -28.83
CA GLY A 120 25.61 -13.78 -29.96
C GLY A 120 26.00 -14.67 -31.15
N SER A 121 25.57 -15.94 -31.16
CA SER A 121 25.83 -16.85 -32.28
C SER A 121 25.16 -16.35 -33.56
N SER A 122 25.69 -16.71 -34.74
CA SER A 122 25.11 -16.34 -36.03
C SER A 122 23.85 -17.14 -36.41
N SER A 123 23.35 -17.97 -35.50
CA SER A 123 22.20 -18.86 -35.69
C SER A 123 20.90 -18.36 -35.06
N VAL A 124 20.94 -17.19 -34.41
CA VAL A 124 19.75 -16.47 -33.92
C VAL A 124 19.04 -15.70 -35.03
#